data_AF-A0A239D2Y9-F1
#
_entry.id   AF-A0A239D2Y9-F1
#
_cell.length_a   1.000
_cell.length_b   1.000
_cell.length_c   1.000
_cell.angle_alpha   90.00
_cell.angle_beta   90.00
_cell.angle_gamma   90.00
#
_symmetry.space_group_name_H-M   'P 1'
#
loop_
_entity.id
_entity.type
_entity.pdbx_description
1 polymer ?
#
loop_
_entity_poly.entity_id
_entity_poly.type
_entity_poly.pdbx_seq_one_letter_code
_entity_poly.pdbx_strand_id
1 'polypeptide(L)'
;MVKKSHPIEKKLRLQLYITLLIYTLVGYALVVVADYAFSQFSNPFFAWLHWRIDLIYFLYLVIGYGCIFYHYWGKPWGYLQEIIDATKTVYQQNDSTIELPEPLKDMEKQMNKIKMSVLLSQQAVKEAERKKNELVMYLAHDIRTPLTSVIGYLSLLDEAPDMAVEQKAKYVGIALEKLINEFFEITRYNTQQIKIIKENVDLYYMLVRWLWDRRLLCIPNRYFLFVRGRHHAVTAGCSRSFYPT
;
A
#
# COMPACT_ATOMS: atom_id res chain seq x y z
N MET A 1 -14.02 -25.78 13.54
CA MET A 1 -14.42 -26.46 14.79
C MET A 1 -14.36 -25.44 15.92
N VAL A 2 -15.51 -24.89 16.30
CA VAL A 2 -15.65 -23.83 17.30
C VAL A 2 -15.97 -24.49 18.64
N LYS A 3 -15.07 -24.42 19.62
CA LYS A 3 -15.37 -24.95 20.96
C LYS A 3 -14.61 -24.21 22.06
N LYS A 4 -15.39 -23.68 23.02
CA LYS A 4 -15.06 -23.52 24.46
C LYS A 4 -14.41 -22.22 25.01
N SER A 5 -14.73 -21.02 24.52
CA SER A 5 -14.52 -19.79 25.35
C SER A 5 -15.66 -19.51 26.35
N HIS A 6 -16.74 -20.29 26.30
CA HIS A 6 -17.97 -20.02 27.06
C HIS A 6 -18.02 -20.37 28.58
N PRO A 7 -17.05 -21.07 29.23
CA PRO A 7 -17.25 -21.51 30.61
C PRO A 7 -16.99 -20.41 31.66
N ILE A 8 -16.14 -19.42 31.39
CA ILE A 8 -15.70 -18.45 32.41
C ILE A 8 -16.75 -17.36 32.66
N GLU A 9 -17.31 -16.77 31.59
CA GLU A 9 -18.42 -15.82 31.71
C GLU A 9 -19.66 -16.45 32.35
N LYS A 10 -19.97 -17.71 31.97
CA LYS A 10 -21.07 -18.47 32.58
C LYS A 10 -20.82 -18.72 34.05
N LYS A 11 -19.58 -19.03 34.45
CA LYS A 11 -19.20 -19.23 35.86
C LYS A 11 -19.31 -17.95 36.69
N LEU A 12 -18.87 -16.81 36.15
CA LEU A 12 -18.97 -15.49 36.81
C LEU A 12 -20.43 -15.03 36.95
N ARG A 13 -21.25 -15.17 35.90
CA ARG A 13 -22.69 -14.88 35.97
C ARG A 13 -23.41 -15.80 36.96
N LEU A 14 -23.09 -17.10 36.94
CA LEU A 14 -23.66 -18.07 37.86
C LEU A 14 -23.30 -17.75 39.32
N GLN A 15 -22.04 -17.40 39.59
CA GLN A 15 -21.61 -16.97 40.94
C GLN A 15 -22.32 -15.70 41.42
N LEU A 16 -22.58 -14.74 40.53
CA LEU A 16 -23.37 -13.55 40.85
C LEU A 16 -24.82 -13.92 41.20
N TYR A 17 -25.48 -14.74 40.38
CA TYR A 17 -26.86 -15.19 40.66
C TYR A 17 -26.96 -16.00 41.95
N ILE A 18 -25.97 -16.84 42.26
CA ILE A 18 -25.92 -17.59 43.52
C ILE A 18 -25.77 -16.65 44.71
N THR A 19 -24.84 -15.69 44.66
CA THR A 19 -24.62 -14.73 45.76
C THR A 19 -25.87 -13.89 46.02
N LEU A 20 -26.54 -13.49 44.94
CA LEU A 20 -27.77 -12.72 44.94
C LEU A 20 -28.95 -13.51 45.54
N LEU A 21 -29.06 -14.79 45.18
CA LEU A 21 -30.07 -15.71 45.71
C LEU A 21 -29.82 -16.02 47.19
N ILE A 22 -28.57 -16.17 47.61
CA ILE A 22 -28.23 -16.36 49.03
C ILE A 22 -28.59 -15.12 49.83
N TYR A 23 -28.27 -13.93 49.32
CA TYR A 23 -28.57 -12.66 49.99
C TYR A 23 -30.07 -12.45 50.23
N THR A 24 -30.91 -12.77 49.24
CA THR A 24 -32.37 -12.68 49.40
C THR A 24 -32.92 -13.71 50.38
N LEU A 25 -32.43 -14.95 50.32
CA LEU A 25 -32.85 -16.00 51.26
C LEU A 25 -32.48 -15.69 52.70
N VAL A 26 -31.27 -15.19 52.95
CA VAL A 26 -30.80 -14.80 54.29
C VAL A 26 -31.61 -13.61 54.81
N GLY A 27 -31.87 -12.61 53.96
CA GLY A 27 -32.70 -11.46 54.33
C GLY A 27 -34.14 -11.87 54.70
N TYR A 28 -34.76 -12.73 53.89
CA TYR A 28 -36.10 -13.25 54.15
C TYR A 28 -36.16 -14.06 55.46
N ALA A 29 -35.18 -14.94 55.69
CA ALA A 29 -35.10 -15.71 56.93
C ALA A 29 -34.97 -14.81 58.17
N LEU A 30 -34.17 -13.74 58.09
CA LEU A 30 -34.04 -12.76 59.18
C LEU A 30 -35.36 -12.03 59.46
N VAL A 31 -36.12 -11.67 58.43
CA VAL A 31 -37.44 -11.03 58.61
C VAL A 31 -38.41 -11.97 59.31
N VAL A 32 -38.46 -13.25 58.91
CA VAL A 32 -39.34 -14.25 59.54
C VAL A 32 -38.96 -14.50 61.01
N VAL A 33 -37.67 -14.59 61.31
CA VAL A 33 -37.19 -14.76 62.70
C VAL A 33 -37.51 -13.52 63.54
N ALA A 34 -37.34 -12.32 62.97
CA ALA A 34 -37.68 -11.07 63.64
C ALA A 34 -39.19 -11.00 63.93
N ASP A 35 -40.03 -11.35 62.97
CA ASP A 35 -41.48 -11.38 63.13
C ASP A 35 -41.93 -12.33 64.25
N TYR A 36 -41.37 -13.56 64.26
CA TYR A 36 -41.63 -14.53 65.32
C TYR A 36 -41.19 -14.02 66.69
N ALA A 37 -39.99 -13.44 66.80
CA ALA A 37 -39.48 -12.89 68.05
C ALA A 37 -40.31 -11.71 68.57
N PHE A 38 -40.78 -10.82 67.68
CA PHE A 38 -41.61 -9.67 68.04
C PHE A 38 -43.05 -10.08 68.40
N SER A 39 -43.57 -11.16 67.83
CA SER A 39 -44.92 -11.68 68.16
C SER A 39 -45.06 -12.11 69.63
N GLN A 40 -43.96 -12.49 70.28
CA GLN A 40 -43.94 -12.91 71.69
C GLN A 40 -44.09 -11.73 72.66
N PHE A 41 -43.89 -10.48 72.21
CA PHE A 41 -43.96 -9.29 73.07
C PHE A 41 -45.24 -8.48 72.80
N SER A 42 -46.15 -8.47 73.77
CA SER A 42 -47.44 -7.74 73.72
C SER A 42 -47.28 -6.24 74.01
N ASN A 43 -46.46 -5.52 73.23
CA ASN A 43 -46.34 -4.07 73.31
C ASN A 43 -46.92 -3.39 72.06
N PRO A 44 -47.71 -2.30 72.20
CA PRO A 44 -48.32 -1.58 71.06
C PRO A 44 -47.28 -0.97 70.10
N PHE A 45 -46.04 -0.78 70.57
CA PHE A 45 -44.91 -0.37 69.73
C PHE A 45 -44.57 -1.40 68.63
N PHE A 46 -44.67 -2.71 68.90
CA PHE A 46 -44.31 -3.74 67.93
C PHE A 46 -45.33 -3.86 66.79
N ALA A 47 -46.61 -3.59 67.04
CA ALA A 47 -47.63 -3.53 66.00
C ALA A 47 -47.37 -2.38 65.01
N TRP A 48 -46.92 -1.22 65.52
CA TRP A 48 -46.51 -0.10 64.68
C TRP A 48 -45.25 -0.43 63.86
N LEU A 49 -44.29 -1.13 64.45
CA LEU A 49 -43.05 -1.54 63.79
C LEU A 49 -43.28 -2.57 62.68
N HIS A 50 -44.17 -3.55 62.91
CA HIS A 50 -44.53 -4.58 61.93
C HIS A 50 -45.04 -3.96 60.61
N TRP A 51 -45.88 -2.91 60.67
CA TRP A 51 -46.34 -2.20 59.47
C TRP A 51 -45.25 -1.40 58.71
N ARG A 52 -44.04 -1.32 59.26
CA ARG A 52 -42.87 -0.65 58.66
C ARG A 52 -41.74 -1.62 58.27
N ILE A 53 -41.77 -2.87 58.71
CA ILE A 53 -40.75 -3.88 58.39
C ILE A 53 -40.65 -4.12 56.87
N ASP A 54 -41.77 -4.13 56.15
CA ASP A 54 -41.78 -4.31 54.69
C ASP A 54 -41.00 -3.21 53.96
N LEU A 55 -41.11 -1.96 54.43
CA LEU A 55 -40.39 -0.82 53.85
C LEU A 55 -38.87 -0.92 54.12
N ILE A 56 -38.51 -1.34 55.33
CA ILE A 56 -37.10 -1.54 55.73
C ILE A 56 -36.48 -2.69 54.92
N TYR A 57 -37.22 -3.78 54.72
CA TYR A 57 -36.77 -4.91 53.90
C TYR A 57 -36.57 -4.51 52.43
N PHE A 58 -37.50 -3.71 51.88
CA PHE A 58 -37.36 -3.19 50.52
C PHE A 58 -36.10 -2.31 50.38
N LEU A 59 -35.84 -1.42 51.34
CA LEU A 59 -34.65 -0.57 51.35
C LEU A 59 -33.35 -1.40 51.46
N TYR A 60 -33.34 -2.42 52.31
CA TYR A 60 -32.23 -3.37 52.47
C TYR A 60 -31.91 -4.11 51.15
N LEU A 61 -32.93 -4.53 50.41
CA LEU A 61 -32.73 -5.15 49.11
C LEU A 61 -32.11 -4.16 48.12
N VAL A 62 -32.68 -2.96 47.96
CA VAL A 62 -32.20 -1.95 46.99
C VAL A 62 -30.73 -1.60 47.24
N ILE A 63 -30.35 -1.35 48.49
CA ILE A 63 -28.97 -1.02 48.86
C ILE A 63 -28.03 -2.21 48.60
N GLY A 64 -28.45 -3.42 48.99
CA GLY A 64 -27.66 -4.64 48.78
C GLY A 64 -27.40 -4.94 47.31
N TYR A 65 -28.46 -4.89 46.48
CA TYR A 65 -28.34 -5.06 45.03
C TYR A 65 -27.43 -4.01 44.40
N GLY A 66 -27.55 -2.74 44.81
CA GLY A 66 -26.69 -1.65 44.34
C GLY A 66 -25.21 -1.89 44.66
N CYS A 67 -24.90 -2.27 45.90
CA CYS A 67 -23.53 -2.57 46.32
C CYS A 67 -22.94 -3.78 45.59
N ILE A 68 -23.70 -4.87 45.47
CA ILE A 68 -23.28 -6.09 44.74
C ILE A 68 -23.05 -5.76 43.27
N PHE A 69 -23.95 -4.99 42.66
CA PHE A 69 -23.81 -4.55 41.27
C PHE A 69 -22.56 -3.70 41.08
N TYR A 70 -22.33 -2.70 41.92
CA TYR A 70 -21.15 -1.84 41.84
C TYR A 70 -19.84 -2.62 41.99
N HIS A 71 -19.77 -3.54 42.96
CA HIS A 71 -18.59 -4.39 43.16
C HIS A 71 -18.30 -5.27 41.94
N TYR A 72 -19.33 -5.90 41.37
CA TYR A 72 -19.16 -6.79 40.22
C TYR A 72 -18.89 -6.03 38.92
N TRP A 73 -19.45 -4.83 38.77
CA TRP A 73 -19.26 -4.00 37.57
C TRP A 73 -17.82 -3.48 37.46
N GLY A 74 -17.09 -3.35 38.57
CA GLY A 74 -15.67 -2.93 38.55
C GLY A 74 -14.72 -3.94 37.89
N LYS A 75 -15.01 -5.25 37.95
CA LYS A 75 -14.11 -6.29 37.38
C LYS A 75 -14.02 -6.26 35.85
N PRO A 76 -15.13 -6.11 35.10
CA PRO A 76 -15.10 -5.92 33.65
C PRO A 76 -14.27 -4.72 33.17
N TRP A 77 -14.26 -3.61 33.91
CA TRP A 77 -13.50 -2.41 33.53
C TRP A 77 -11.98 -2.62 33.53
N GLY A 78 -11.46 -3.50 34.39
CA GLY A 78 -10.03 -3.84 34.42
C GLY A 78 -9.56 -4.53 33.13
N TYR A 79 -10.34 -5.49 32.62
CA TYR A 79 -10.06 -6.16 31.34
C TYR A 79 -10.12 -5.19 30.16
N LEU A 80 -11.02 -4.21 30.21
CA LEU A 80 -11.11 -3.19 29.17
C LEU A 80 -9.84 -2.33 29.12
N GLN A 81 -9.27 -1.98 30.28
CA GLN A 81 -8.02 -1.22 30.37
C GLN A 81 -6.81 -2.04 29.90
N GLU A 82 -6.76 -3.33 30.20
CA GLU A 82 -5.71 -4.24 29.73
C GLU A 82 -5.72 -4.38 28.19
N ILE A 83 -6.92 -4.46 27.59
CA ILE A 83 -7.08 -4.47 26.14
C ILE A 83 -6.67 -3.12 25.51
N ILE A 84 -7.01 -1.99 26.15
CA ILE A 84 -6.62 -0.65 25.69
C ILE A 84 -5.11 -0.47 25.75
N ASP A 85 -4.47 -0.96 26.82
CA ASP A 85 -3.02 -0.86 26.98
C ASP A 85 -2.28 -1.75 25.98
N ALA A 86 -2.71 -3.01 25.83
CA ALA A 86 -2.19 -3.91 24.80
C ALA A 86 -2.38 -3.36 23.37
N THR A 87 -3.48 -2.65 23.11
CA THR A 87 -3.72 -1.98 21.82
C THR A 87 -2.79 -0.79 21.60
N LYS A 88 -2.41 -0.09 22.68
CA LYS A 88 -1.49 1.04 22.62
C LYS A 88 -0.05 0.58 22.36
N THR A 89 0.35 -0.57 22.90
CA THR A 89 1.66 -1.20 22.62
C THR A 89 1.78 -1.68 21.18
N VAL A 90 0.67 -2.09 20.54
CA VAL A 90 0.63 -2.48 19.11
C VAL A 90 0.92 -1.30 18.17
N TYR A 91 0.73 -0.06 18.62
CA TYR A 91 1.00 1.14 17.82
C TYR A 91 2.47 1.59 17.88
N GLN A 92 3.25 1.11 18.86
CA GLN A 92 4.69 1.39 18.93
C GLN A 92 5.49 0.21 18.36
N GLN A 93 6.25 0.51 17.31
CA GLN A 93 7.18 -0.37 16.61
C GLN A 93 7.94 -1.32 17.55
N ASN A 94 7.58 -2.60 17.58
CA ASN A 94 8.55 -3.67 17.82
C ASN A 94 8.08 -5.02 17.27
N ASP A 95 9.06 -5.75 16.76
CA ASP A 95 8.99 -6.87 15.83
C ASP A 95 8.71 -8.20 16.55
N SER A 96 7.77 -8.22 17.50
CA SER A 96 7.45 -9.40 18.30
C SER A 96 6.03 -9.90 18.04
N THR A 97 5.96 -11.19 17.70
CA THR A 97 4.76 -11.99 17.49
C THR A 97 3.82 -11.82 18.68
N ILE A 98 2.60 -11.37 18.39
CA ILE A 98 1.57 -11.09 19.38
C ILE A 98 1.12 -12.42 20.00
N GLU A 99 1.15 -12.55 21.33
CA GLU A 99 0.51 -13.65 22.06
C GLU A 99 -0.63 -13.06 22.90
N LEU A 100 -1.88 -13.12 22.42
CA LEU A 100 -3.04 -12.74 23.24
C LEU A 100 -3.54 -13.96 24.06
N PRO A 101 -4.15 -13.71 25.23
CA PRO A 101 -4.84 -14.75 25.98
C PRO A 101 -5.94 -15.41 25.12
N GLU A 102 -6.14 -16.71 25.31
CA GLU A 102 -7.06 -17.56 24.51
C GLU A 102 -8.44 -16.96 24.16
N PRO A 103 -9.12 -16.14 25.00
CA PRO A 103 -10.42 -15.57 24.66
C PRO A 103 -10.40 -14.59 23.48
N LEU A 104 -9.26 -13.98 23.17
CA LEU A 104 -9.13 -12.91 22.16
C LEU A 104 -8.29 -13.33 20.95
N LYS A 105 -7.90 -14.61 20.86
CA LYS A 105 -7.08 -15.16 19.76
C LYS A 105 -7.68 -14.96 18.37
N ASP A 106 -9.01 -14.89 18.26
CA ASP A 106 -9.67 -14.61 16.97
C ASP A 106 -9.51 -13.13 16.58
N MET A 107 -9.61 -12.22 17.55
CA MET A 107 -9.33 -10.80 17.34
C MET A 107 -7.84 -10.58 17.03
N GLU A 108 -6.94 -11.30 17.71
CA GLU A 108 -5.50 -11.33 17.43
C GLU A 108 -5.23 -11.73 15.98
N LYS A 109 -5.88 -12.79 15.49
CA LYS A 109 -5.71 -13.27 14.12
C LYS A 109 -6.22 -12.25 13.10
N GLN A 110 -7.31 -11.56 13.40
CA GLN A 110 -7.83 -10.48 12.54
C GLN A 110 -6.89 -9.27 12.54
N MET A 111 -6.39 -8.84 13.71
CA MET A 111 -5.42 -7.75 13.81
C MET A 111 -4.09 -8.10 13.12
N ASN A 112 -3.59 -9.31 13.27
CA ASN A 112 -2.38 -9.77 12.57
C ASN A 112 -2.56 -9.80 11.06
N LYS A 113 -3.74 -10.19 10.55
CA LYS A 113 -4.05 -10.10 9.12
C LYS A 113 -4.06 -8.66 8.61
N ILE A 114 -4.65 -7.74 9.38
CA ILE A 114 -4.68 -6.32 9.03
C ILE A 114 -3.27 -5.72 9.09
N LYS A 115 -2.48 -6.06 10.11
CA LYS A 115 -1.07 -5.64 10.20
C LYS A 115 -0.28 -6.12 8.98
N MET A 116 -0.43 -7.38 8.61
CA MET A 116 0.23 -7.94 7.42
C MET A 116 -0.24 -7.26 6.12
N SER A 117 -1.53 -6.98 5.96
CA SER A 117 -2.03 -6.31 4.76
C SER A 117 -1.53 -4.87 4.65
N VAL A 118 -1.44 -4.14 5.76
CA VAL A 118 -0.88 -2.79 5.82
C VAL A 118 0.61 -2.81 5.49
N LEU A 119 1.39 -3.73 6.07
CA LEU A 119 2.82 -3.85 5.78
C LEU A 119 3.07 -4.18 4.30
N LEU A 120 2.30 -5.11 3.73
CA LEU A 120 2.39 -5.45 2.31
C LEU A 120 2.00 -4.26 1.42
N SER A 121 0.96 -3.52 1.78
CA SER A 121 0.55 -2.31 1.05
C SER A 121 1.63 -1.23 1.10
N GLN A 122 2.25 -1.00 2.27
CA GLN A 122 3.36 -0.06 2.41
C GLN A 122 4.58 -0.46 1.59
N GLN A 123 4.93 -1.76 1.56
CA GLN A 123 5.99 -2.28 0.70
C GLN A 123 5.67 -2.05 -0.78
N ALA A 124 4.44 -2.35 -1.22
CA ALA A 124 4.01 -2.13 -2.59
C ALA A 124 4.07 -0.64 -3.00
N VAL A 125 3.69 0.28 -2.10
CA VAL A 125 3.81 1.72 -2.34
C VAL A 125 5.27 2.14 -2.46
N LYS A 126 6.15 1.68 -1.57
CA LYS A 126 7.60 1.95 -1.66
C LYS A 126 8.21 1.42 -2.95
N GLU A 127 7.82 0.23 -3.38
CA GLU A 127 8.27 -0.32 -4.67
C GLU A 127 7.75 0.48 -5.86
N ALA A 128 6.48 0.91 -5.82
CA ALA A 128 5.90 1.77 -6.86
C ALA A 128 6.62 3.13 -6.93
N GLU A 129 6.95 3.71 -5.77
CA GLU A 129 7.70 4.96 -5.67
C GLU A 129 9.14 4.78 -6.19
N ARG A 130 9.81 3.68 -5.84
CA ARG A 130 11.15 3.36 -6.37
C ARG A 130 11.13 3.22 -7.89
N LYS A 131 10.17 2.46 -8.44
CA LYS A 131 9.97 2.30 -9.89
C LYS A 131 9.67 3.64 -10.57
N LYS A 132 8.87 4.50 -9.93
CA LYS A 132 8.61 5.86 -10.42
C LYS A 132 9.90 6.68 -10.48
N ASN A 133 10.71 6.63 -9.42
CA ASN A 133 11.97 7.38 -9.36
C ASN A 133 13.00 6.86 -10.37
N GLU A 134 13.09 5.54 -10.56
CA GLU A 134 13.89 4.92 -11.61
C GLU A 134 13.44 5.37 -13.02
N LEU A 135 12.12 5.37 -13.28
CA LEU A 135 11.56 5.85 -14.55
C LEU A 135 11.89 7.32 -14.80
N VAL A 136 11.73 8.17 -13.78
CA VAL A 136 12.08 9.61 -13.88
C VAL A 136 13.57 9.80 -14.15
N MET A 137 14.43 8.98 -13.55
CA MET A 137 15.88 9.01 -13.80
C MET A 137 16.20 8.67 -15.26
N TYR A 138 15.58 7.63 -15.82
CA TYR A 138 15.75 7.28 -17.24
C TYR A 138 15.26 8.39 -18.17
N LEU A 139 14.08 8.97 -17.89
CA LEU A 139 13.58 10.13 -18.63
C LEU A 139 14.55 11.31 -18.57
N ALA A 140 15.10 11.62 -17.39
CA ALA A 140 16.04 12.73 -17.23
C ALA A 140 17.35 12.51 -18.01
N HIS A 141 17.85 11.27 -18.06
CA HIS A 141 19.00 10.91 -18.88
C HIS A 141 18.72 11.12 -20.37
N ASP A 142 17.59 10.60 -20.85
CA ASP A 142 17.24 10.65 -22.26
C ASP A 142 16.88 12.05 -22.75
N ILE A 143 16.43 12.94 -21.86
CA ILE A 143 16.21 14.37 -22.16
C ILE A 143 17.53 15.17 -22.21
N ARG A 144 18.55 14.78 -21.44
CA ARG A 144 19.85 15.49 -21.41
C ARG A 144 20.56 15.40 -22.77
N THR A 145 20.47 14.27 -23.44
CA THR A 145 21.11 14.01 -24.74
C THR A 145 20.67 14.97 -25.85
N PRO A 146 19.36 15.14 -26.14
CA PRO A 146 18.90 16.10 -27.14
C PRO A 146 19.16 17.55 -26.70
N LEU A 147 19.00 17.87 -25.40
CA LEU A 147 19.27 19.23 -24.90
C LEU A 147 20.73 19.66 -25.11
N THR A 148 21.68 18.74 -24.93
CA THR A 148 23.10 19.00 -25.20
C THR A 148 23.35 19.27 -26.69
N SER A 149 22.63 18.57 -27.58
CA SER A 149 22.68 18.85 -29.02
C SER A 149 22.18 20.26 -29.36
N VAL A 150 21.12 20.76 -28.72
CA VAL A 150 20.65 22.17 -28.88
C VAL A 150 21.72 23.15 -28.49
N ILE A 151 22.31 22.95 -27.31
CA ILE A 151 23.36 23.83 -26.79
C ILE A 151 24.54 23.84 -27.78
N GLY A 152 24.90 22.69 -28.35
CA GLY A 152 25.90 22.59 -29.42
C GLY A 152 25.54 23.40 -30.67
N TYR A 153 24.33 23.25 -31.21
CA TYR A 153 23.89 24.04 -32.37
C TYR A 153 23.88 25.54 -32.09
N LEU A 154 23.37 25.95 -30.92
CA LEU A 154 23.35 27.35 -30.50
C LEU A 154 24.77 27.92 -30.30
N SER A 155 25.70 27.13 -29.75
CA SER A 155 27.11 27.51 -29.61
C SER A 155 27.78 27.74 -30.97
N LEU A 156 27.52 26.87 -31.95
CA LEU A 156 28.03 27.04 -33.32
C LEU A 156 27.45 28.28 -34.01
N LEU A 157 26.19 28.64 -33.69
CA LEU A 157 25.54 29.87 -34.17
C LEU A 157 26.09 31.14 -33.50
N ASP A 158 26.59 31.03 -32.27
CA ASP A 158 27.22 32.13 -31.52
C ASP A 158 28.66 32.39 -32.00
N GLU A 159 29.41 31.32 -32.31
CA GLU A 159 30.79 31.38 -32.84
C GLU A 159 30.90 31.92 -34.28
N ALA A 160 29.79 31.97 -35.04
CA ALA A 160 29.73 32.50 -36.41
C ALA A 160 28.86 33.77 -36.50
N PRO A 161 29.38 34.94 -36.08
CA PRO A 161 28.62 36.20 -36.06
C PRO A 161 28.31 36.78 -37.44
N ASP A 162 29.10 36.49 -38.48
CA ASP A 162 28.97 37.06 -39.84
C ASP A 162 27.91 36.38 -40.74
N MET A 163 27.07 35.52 -40.17
CA MET A 163 26.04 34.79 -40.93
C MET A 163 24.80 35.66 -41.20
N ALA A 164 24.26 35.63 -42.43
CA ALA A 164 23.05 36.37 -42.78
C ALA A 164 21.87 35.97 -41.88
N VAL A 165 21.14 36.97 -41.36
CA VAL A 165 20.05 36.80 -40.36
C VAL A 165 18.99 35.79 -40.82
N GLU A 166 18.69 35.75 -42.12
CA GLU A 166 17.74 34.79 -42.72
C GLU A 166 18.24 33.33 -42.69
N GLN A 167 19.53 33.10 -42.91
CA GLN A 167 20.12 31.76 -42.80
C GLN A 167 20.17 31.32 -41.34
N LYS A 168 20.50 32.24 -40.43
CA LYS A 168 20.51 32.02 -38.98
C LYS A 168 19.14 31.55 -38.48
N ALA A 169 18.07 32.25 -38.88
CA ALA A 169 16.70 31.88 -38.54
C ALA A 169 16.29 30.49 -39.11
N LYS A 170 16.71 30.17 -40.34
CA LYS A 170 16.41 28.88 -40.97
C LYS A 170 17.09 27.71 -40.26
N TYR A 171 18.36 27.84 -39.89
CA TYR A 171 19.09 26.79 -39.16
C TYR A 171 18.58 26.59 -37.73
N VAL A 172 18.21 27.67 -37.04
CA VAL A 172 17.55 27.59 -35.73
C VAL A 172 16.22 26.83 -35.86
N GLY A 173 15.41 27.14 -36.87
CA GLY A 173 14.13 26.45 -37.11
C GLY A 173 14.29 24.93 -37.33
N ILE A 174 15.26 24.52 -38.15
CA ILE A 174 15.54 23.10 -38.44
C ILE A 174 16.03 22.37 -37.17
N ALA A 175 16.91 23.01 -36.38
CA ALA A 175 17.40 22.43 -35.12
C ALA A 175 16.26 22.22 -34.10
N LEU A 176 15.33 23.17 -34.02
CA LEU A 176 14.20 23.14 -33.10
C LEU A 176 13.16 22.08 -33.50
N GLU A 177 12.83 21.96 -34.79
CA GLU A 177 11.95 20.90 -35.30
C GLU A 177 12.52 19.50 -35.05
N LYS A 178 13.81 19.30 -35.33
CA LYS A 178 14.47 18.01 -35.11
C LYS A 178 14.44 17.63 -33.62
N LEU A 179 14.64 18.60 -32.74
CA LEU A 179 14.60 18.40 -31.30
C LEU A 179 13.21 18.02 -30.79
N ILE A 180 12.18 18.74 -31.25
CA ILE A 180 10.79 18.45 -30.89
C ILE A 180 10.44 17.03 -31.32
N ASN A 181 10.85 16.61 -32.52
CA ASN A 181 10.64 15.25 -33.00
C ASN A 181 11.40 14.19 -32.17
N GLU A 182 12.68 14.40 -31.85
CA GLU A 182 13.45 13.48 -31.00
C GLU A 182 12.83 13.36 -29.59
N PHE A 183 12.38 14.48 -29.00
CA PHE A 183 11.68 14.48 -27.71
C PHE A 183 10.32 13.75 -27.78
N PHE A 184 9.57 13.92 -28.86
CA PHE A 184 8.29 13.25 -29.06
C PHE A 184 8.47 11.74 -29.25
N GLU A 185 9.52 11.30 -29.92
CA GLU A 185 9.84 9.87 -30.04
C GLU A 185 10.15 9.25 -28.66
N ILE A 186 11.02 9.88 -27.87
CA ILE A 186 11.40 9.40 -26.52
C ILE A 186 10.15 9.28 -25.62
N THR A 187 9.29 10.28 -25.61
CA THR A 187 8.06 10.26 -24.79
C THR A 187 7.04 9.21 -25.27
N ARG A 188 6.96 8.95 -26.59
CA ARG A 188 6.10 7.89 -27.16
C ARG A 188 6.57 6.50 -26.76
N TYR A 189 7.88 6.23 -26.82
CA TYR A 189 8.47 4.95 -26.41
C TYR A 189 8.23 4.64 -24.93
N ASN A 190 8.20 5.66 -24.06
CA ASN A 190 8.02 5.46 -22.62
C ASN A 190 6.55 5.35 -22.19
N THR A 191 5.62 5.93 -22.97
CA THR A 191 4.17 5.94 -22.63
C THR A 191 3.44 4.75 -23.22
N GLN A 192 3.87 4.23 -24.36
CA GLN A 192 3.26 3.06 -24.98
C GLN A 192 3.94 1.80 -24.45
N GLN A 193 3.21 0.95 -23.73
CA GLN A 193 3.59 -0.45 -23.57
C GLN A 193 3.85 -1.02 -24.97
N ILE A 194 5.12 -1.20 -25.34
CA ILE A 194 5.51 -1.71 -26.66
C ILE A 194 4.94 -3.13 -26.76
N LYS A 195 3.77 -3.25 -27.37
CA LYS A 195 3.15 -4.53 -27.66
C LYS A 195 3.97 -5.14 -28.79
N ILE A 196 4.94 -5.99 -28.44
CA ILE A 196 5.77 -6.67 -29.43
C ILE A 196 4.86 -7.61 -30.23
N ILE A 197 4.55 -7.21 -31.47
CA ILE A 197 3.82 -8.02 -32.43
C ILE A 197 4.84 -8.90 -33.13
N LYS A 198 4.77 -10.22 -32.91
CA LYS A 198 5.65 -11.18 -33.58
C LYS A 198 5.10 -11.45 -34.98
N GLU A 199 5.77 -10.92 -35.98
CA GLU A 199 5.54 -11.26 -37.38
C GLU A 199 6.66 -12.15 -37.90
N ASN A 200 6.38 -12.93 -38.95
CA ASN A 200 7.37 -13.78 -39.59
C ASN A 200 8.24 -12.90 -40.49
N VAL A 201 9.49 -12.64 -40.08
CA VAL A 201 10.39 -11.75 -40.79
C VAL A 201 11.45 -12.57 -41.51
N ASP A 202 11.61 -12.33 -42.81
CA ASP A 202 12.67 -12.95 -43.62
C ASP A 202 14.04 -12.37 -43.21
N LEU A 203 14.81 -13.20 -42.51
CA LEU A 203 16.12 -12.86 -41.98
C LEU A 203 17.12 -12.52 -43.10
N TYR A 204 16.98 -13.14 -44.29
CA TYR A 204 17.86 -12.86 -45.43
C TYR A 204 17.66 -11.43 -45.93
N TYR A 205 16.40 -11.01 -46.09
CA TYR A 205 16.09 -9.64 -46.52
C TYR A 205 16.54 -8.59 -45.51
N MET A 206 16.40 -8.87 -44.21
CA MET A 206 16.92 -7.98 -43.16
C MET A 206 18.44 -7.85 -43.22
N LEU A 207 19.17 -8.96 -43.35
CA LEU A 207 20.64 -8.96 -43.41
C LEU A 207 21.16 -8.22 -44.64
N VAL A 208 20.53 -8.46 -45.80
CA VAL A 208 20.88 -7.76 -47.06
C VAL A 208 20.64 -6.26 -46.91
N ARG A 209 19.50 -5.85 -46.35
CA ARG A 209 19.19 -4.43 -46.11
C ARG A 209 20.20 -3.77 -45.17
N TRP A 210 20.56 -4.45 -44.09
CA TRP A 210 21.55 -3.98 -43.11
C TRP A 210 22.96 -3.83 -43.72
N LEU A 211 23.37 -4.80 -44.54
CA LEU A 211 24.63 -4.76 -45.27
C LEU A 211 24.65 -3.64 -46.31
N TRP A 212 23.52 -3.37 -46.98
CA TRP A 212 23.41 -2.32 -47.98
C TRP A 212 23.50 -0.92 -47.34
N ASP A 213 22.84 -0.72 -46.20
CA ASP A 213 22.86 0.53 -45.44
C ASP A 213 24.27 0.86 -44.91
N ARG A 214 24.98 -0.15 -44.39
CA ARG A 214 26.41 0.00 -44.03
C ARG A 214 27.32 0.26 -45.23
N ARG A 215 27.01 -0.29 -46.39
CA ARG A 215 27.84 -0.14 -47.60
C ARG A 215 27.69 1.25 -48.24
N LEU A 216 26.54 1.89 -48.09
CA LEU A 216 26.31 3.28 -48.51
C LEU A 216 27.17 4.29 -47.74
N LEU A 217 27.52 4.01 -46.48
CA LEU A 217 28.40 4.86 -45.67
C LEU A 217 29.90 4.75 -46.05
N CYS A 218 30.28 3.75 -46.84
CA CYS A 218 31.68 3.46 -47.20
C CYS A 218 32.11 3.94 -48.60
N ILE A 219 31.28 4.72 -49.31
CA ILE A 219 31.69 5.29 -50.61
C ILE A 219 32.00 6.78 -50.40
N PRO A 220 33.27 7.15 -50.12
CA PRO A 220 33.68 8.53 -50.26
C PRO A 220 33.74 8.80 -51.77
N ASN A 221 32.76 9.57 -52.25
CA ASN A 221 32.87 10.33 -53.47
C ASN A 221 33.13 9.53 -54.77
N ARG A 222 32.07 8.97 -55.36
CA ARG A 222 31.94 8.94 -56.83
C ARG A 222 30.49 8.79 -57.26
N TYR A 223 30.07 9.77 -58.06
CA TYR A 223 28.80 9.85 -58.77
C TYR A 223 28.31 8.50 -59.29
N PHE A 224 27.16 8.04 -58.79
CA PHE A 224 26.39 6.99 -59.45
C PHE A 224 25.32 7.66 -60.32
N LEU A 225 25.64 7.81 -61.60
CA LEU A 225 24.68 8.19 -62.63
C LEU A 225 23.67 7.06 -62.80
N PHE A 226 22.40 7.34 -62.53
CA PHE A 226 21.29 6.46 -62.84
C PHE A 226 20.97 6.60 -64.34
N VAL A 227 21.40 5.66 -65.18
CA VAL A 227 21.00 5.63 -66.60
C VAL A 227 19.95 4.55 -66.82
N ARG A 228 18.75 5.00 -67.17
CA ARG A 228 17.63 4.22 -67.65
C ARG A 228 17.73 4.14 -69.19
N GLY A 229 17.97 2.95 -69.75
CA GLY A 229 17.61 2.65 -71.14
C GLY A 229 18.74 2.23 -72.09
N ARG A 230 18.56 1.01 -72.64
CA ARG A 230 18.85 0.50 -74.00
C ARG A 230 20.17 0.88 -74.72
N HIS A 231 20.87 -0.21 -75.09
CA HIS A 231 21.84 -0.42 -76.17
C HIS A 231 23.23 0.22 -76.02
N HIS A 232 24.21 -0.67 -75.82
CA HIS A 232 25.67 -0.52 -75.95
C HIS A 232 26.38 0.46 -75.00
N ALA A 233 27.25 -0.08 -74.14
CA ALA A 233 28.41 0.65 -73.65
C ALA A 233 29.59 -0.29 -73.41
N VAL A 234 30.68 0.06 -74.09
CA VAL A 234 32.03 -0.51 -74.06
C VAL A 234 32.65 -0.28 -72.68
N THR A 235 33.39 -1.26 -72.15
CA THR A 235 34.30 -1.03 -71.01
C THR A 235 35.74 -1.22 -71.48
N ALA A 236 36.50 -0.13 -71.41
CA ALA A 236 37.94 -0.10 -71.63
C ALA A 236 38.63 -0.77 -70.43
N GLY A 237 39.52 -1.71 -70.71
CA GLY A 237 40.37 -2.34 -69.71
C GLY A 237 41.44 -1.38 -69.19
N CYS A 238 41.77 -1.50 -67.90
CA CYS A 238 43.06 -1.07 -67.39
C CYS A 238 43.64 -2.21 -66.55
N SER A 239 44.66 -2.84 -67.11
CA SER A 239 45.48 -3.87 -66.48
C SER A 239 46.45 -3.22 -65.49
N ARG A 240 46.70 -3.89 -64.36
CA ARG A 240 48.05 -4.03 -63.78
C ARG A 240 48.08 -5.16 -62.77
N SER A 241 48.78 -6.22 -63.19
CA SER A 241 49.39 -7.27 -62.39
C SER A 241 50.52 -6.67 -61.54
N PHE A 242 50.72 -7.15 -60.30
CA PHE A 242 51.97 -7.79 -59.83
C PHE A 242 51.89 -8.20 -58.34
N TYR A 243 52.10 -9.51 -58.07
CA TYR A 243 52.58 -10.13 -56.80
C TYR A 243 54.10 -9.90 -56.64
N PRO A 244 54.88 -10.43 -55.63
CA PRO A 244 54.63 -11.40 -54.54
C PRO A 244 55.09 -10.88 -53.14
N THR A 245 55.01 -11.54 -51.99
CA THR A 245 55.07 -12.97 -51.54
C THR A 245 54.06 -13.24 -50.43
#